data_AF-A0A354BFS9-F1
#
_entry.id   AF-A0A354BFS9-F1
#
_cell.length_a   1.000
_cell.length_b   1.000
_cell.length_c   1.000
_cell.angle_alpha   90.00
_cell.angle_beta   90.00
_cell.angle_gamma   90.00
#
_symmetry.space_group_name_H-M   'P 1'
#
loop_
_entity.id
_entity.type
_entity.pdbx_description
1 polymer ?
#
loop_
_entity_poly.entity_id
_entity_poly.type
_entity_poly.pdbx_seq_one_letter_code
_entity_poly.pdbx_strand_id
1 'polypeptide(L)'
;MALADLLVTSIPKQLNNAFNQVTTPNHTEEPLASDGAIEVGVGVRRINLAIPSQGHGTYPATATVGMEMVFLARNGTVLFSKKLDGVGRGTVAVAEQSCVLSGLEAILQEAIDSAADRLAKQMALSSQIQDYAATKDTWKPIAGQFRSEPVPPIVGTTAVPPPAALELTQPVQTVPSELVQPAHVNFRAIIRDENRDQFLDPDESLTIEVEVKNEGTVEAKDVAVVVEGKDELAGVFPGEVVVGTLQPGEVRRTTLTNHVTAIESTGHGELSLSLKSGSPLGLVPPPKIFAFGAKPKQPDSMTIQDVDQLPNTLTAFKEPKAVIVTIGVGHFRDEQVPVVSHASHDAAVMAEYVHAIGNVPRERMRVLLDRQAQLSDLEETFERWLRKKTDATTDLYVFFSGRALVDGVSGAVSLMAYDGAPGGPTGVYPLHQLQEAIQRLPIRRAVLFFDVSLDPVPGADLATIPQPDWE
;
A
#
# COMPACT_ATOMS: atom_id res chain seq x y z
N MET A 1 -18.17 20.33 -9.73
CA MET A 1 -18.88 19.47 -8.75
C MET A 1 -17.90 19.07 -7.65
N ALA A 2 -18.31 18.96 -6.38
CA ALA A 2 -17.38 18.54 -5.33
C ALA A 2 -17.13 17.03 -5.42
N LEU A 3 -15.90 16.58 -5.13
CA LEU A 3 -15.55 15.15 -5.08
C LEU A 3 -16.51 14.38 -4.14
N ALA A 4 -16.95 15.02 -3.06
CA ALA A 4 -17.94 14.49 -2.12
C ALA A 4 -19.27 14.11 -2.80
N ASP A 5 -19.79 14.94 -3.71
CA ASP A 5 -21.06 14.70 -4.40
C ASP A 5 -20.99 13.45 -5.30
N LEU A 6 -19.85 13.26 -5.97
CA LEU A 6 -19.58 12.11 -6.83
C LEU A 6 -19.48 10.82 -6.00
N LEU A 7 -18.83 10.87 -4.84
CA LEU A 7 -18.68 9.74 -3.93
C LEU A 7 -20.03 9.30 -3.34
N VAL A 8 -20.84 10.25 -2.86
CA VAL A 8 -22.18 9.99 -2.29
C VAL A 8 -23.13 9.36 -3.32
N THR A 9 -22.91 9.61 -4.61
CA THR A 9 -23.75 9.05 -5.68
C THR A 9 -23.20 7.71 -6.22
N SER A 10 -21.90 7.64 -6.48
CA SER A 10 -21.25 6.48 -7.11
C SER A 10 -21.19 5.27 -6.18
N ILE A 11 -20.80 5.49 -4.91
CA ILE A 11 -20.52 4.38 -4.00
C ILE A 11 -21.79 3.57 -3.66
N PRO A 12 -22.91 4.17 -3.24
CA PRO A 12 -24.13 3.41 -2.95
C PRO A 12 -24.65 2.69 -4.20
N LYS A 13 -24.49 3.30 -5.39
CA LYS A 13 -24.88 2.69 -6.66
C LYS A 13 -24.11 1.39 -6.92
N GLN A 14 -22.80 1.37 -6.69
CA GLN A 14 -22.00 0.15 -6.90
C GLN A 14 -22.24 -0.89 -5.80
N LEU A 15 -22.41 -0.45 -4.54
CA LEU A 15 -22.71 -1.35 -3.43
C LEU A 15 -24.08 -2.01 -3.54
N ASN A 16 -25.08 -1.34 -4.14
CA ASN A 16 -26.40 -1.93 -4.39
C ASN A 16 -26.39 -3.11 -5.38
N ASN A 17 -25.27 -3.37 -6.06
CA ASN A 17 -25.09 -4.59 -6.85
C ASN A 17 -24.74 -5.82 -5.98
N ALA A 18 -24.23 -5.59 -4.77
CA ALA A 18 -23.76 -6.62 -3.84
C ALA A 18 -24.62 -6.72 -2.57
N PHE A 19 -25.20 -5.61 -2.13
CA PHE A 19 -25.97 -5.48 -0.89
C PHE A 19 -27.36 -4.95 -1.19
N ASN A 20 -28.35 -5.40 -0.42
CA ASN A 20 -29.72 -4.87 -0.50
C ASN A 20 -29.91 -3.79 0.57
N GLN A 21 -30.70 -2.77 0.26
CA GLN A 21 -31.07 -1.69 1.19
C GLN A 21 -29.87 -0.87 1.70
N VAL A 22 -28.88 -0.59 0.84
CA VAL A 22 -27.77 0.31 1.16
C VAL A 22 -28.29 1.73 1.30
N THR A 23 -28.22 2.30 2.49
CA THR A 23 -28.61 3.67 2.79
C THR A 23 -27.38 4.51 3.14
N THR A 24 -27.36 5.76 2.65
CA THR A 24 -26.42 6.76 3.13
C THR A 24 -27.06 7.44 4.35
N PRO A 25 -26.41 7.48 5.52
CA PRO A 25 -27.00 8.14 6.69
C PRO A 25 -27.18 9.63 6.41
N ASN A 26 -28.43 10.08 6.34
CA ASN A 26 -28.75 11.49 6.54
C ASN A 26 -28.89 11.70 8.05
N HIS A 27 -28.27 12.75 8.60
CA HIS A 27 -28.20 13.08 10.04
C HIS A 27 -29.56 13.31 10.75
N THR A 28 -30.69 12.82 10.22
CA THR A 28 -32.03 13.22 10.65
C THR A 28 -33.01 12.06 10.89
N GLU A 29 -32.61 10.79 10.76
CA GLU A 29 -33.51 9.66 11.03
C GLU A 29 -32.88 8.63 11.97
N GLU A 30 -33.69 8.13 12.91
CA GLU A 30 -33.33 7.08 13.87
C GLU A 30 -32.85 5.79 13.17
N PRO A 31 -31.98 5.01 13.83
CA PRO A 31 -31.29 3.90 13.19
C PRO A 31 -32.27 2.77 12.88
N LEU A 32 -32.57 2.62 11.59
CA LEU A 32 -33.06 1.36 11.05
C LEU A 32 -32.14 0.24 11.54
N ALA A 33 -32.72 -0.92 11.84
CA ALA A 33 -31.99 -2.13 12.22
C ALA A 33 -31.08 -2.58 11.07
N SER A 34 -29.90 -1.96 10.96
CA SER A 34 -28.90 -2.27 9.95
C SER A 34 -28.13 -3.53 10.33
N ASP A 35 -27.81 -4.35 9.33
CA ASP A 35 -26.95 -5.52 9.48
C ASP A 35 -25.49 -5.13 9.78
N GLY A 36 -25.10 -3.90 9.43
CA GLY A 36 -23.74 -3.37 9.60
C GLY A 36 -23.57 -1.95 9.07
N ALA A 37 -22.36 -1.42 9.07
CA ALA A 37 -21.98 -0.14 8.48
C ALA A 37 -20.84 -0.34 7.47
N ILE A 38 -20.89 0.39 6.35
CA ILE A 38 -19.79 0.41 5.38
C ILE A 38 -19.15 1.78 5.46
N GLU A 39 -17.90 1.82 5.93
CA GLU A 39 -17.09 3.03 5.98
C GLU A 39 -16.20 3.10 4.75
N VAL A 40 -16.09 4.30 4.17
CA VAL A 40 -15.34 4.51 2.94
C VAL A 40 -14.34 5.64 3.11
N GLY A 41 -13.06 5.29 3.12
CA GLY A 41 -11.95 6.23 3.16
C GLY A 41 -11.47 6.57 1.75
N VAL A 42 -11.18 7.84 1.49
CA VAL A 42 -10.58 8.29 0.23
C VAL A 42 -9.13 8.70 0.46
N GLY A 43 -8.22 7.86 -0.01
CA GLY A 43 -6.78 8.02 0.10
C GLY A 43 -6.19 8.83 -1.06
N VAL A 44 -5.32 8.19 -1.85
CA VAL A 44 -4.54 8.82 -2.93
C VAL A 44 -5.44 9.56 -3.92
N ARG A 45 -5.12 10.81 -4.23
CA ARG A 45 -5.81 11.62 -5.25
C ARG A 45 -4.75 12.20 -6.18
N ARG A 46 -4.61 11.65 -7.38
CA ARG A 46 -3.59 12.08 -8.35
C ARG A 46 -4.22 12.33 -9.70
N ILE A 47 -3.84 13.43 -10.34
CA ILE A 47 -4.23 13.77 -11.71
C ILE A 47 -2.96 13.99 -12.52
N ASN A 48 -2.79 13.21 -13.59
CA ASN A 48 -1.72 13.36 -14.55
C ASN A 48 -2.29 14.04 -15.79
N LEU A 49 -1.90 15.29 -16.01
CA LEU A 49 -2.32 16.12 -17.14
C LEU A 49 -1.14 17.00 -17.57
N ALA A 50 -0.80 16.95 -18.86
CA ALA A 50 0.26 17.75 -19.45
C ALA A 50 -0.33 18.65 -20.54
N ILE A 51 -0.33 19.97 -20.30
CA ILE A 51 -0.80 20.99 -21.24
C ILE A 51 0.41 21.85 -21.61
N PRO A 52 0.81 21.91 -22.90
CA PRO A 52 1.85 22.82 -23.36
C PRO A 52 1.47 24.29 -23.15
N SER A 53 2.46 25.16 -22.90
CA SER A 53 2.22 26.61 -22.81
C SER A 53 1.62 27.14 -24.11
N GLN A 54 0.50 27.89 -24.03
CA GLN A 54 -0.28 28.40 -25.18
C GLN A 54 -1.02 27.32 -25.98
N GLY A 55 -1.16 26.11 -25.43
CA GLY A 55 -1.86 25.01 -26.08
C GLY A 55 -3.38 25.10 -25.87
N HIS A 56 -4.11 25.43 -26.93
CA HIS A 56 -5.56 25.26 -26.99
C HIS A 56 -5.89 23.93 -27.67
N GLY A 57 -6.88 23.21 -27.13
CA GLY A 57 -7.26 21.91 -27.65
C GLY A 57 -7.60 20.90 -26.57
N THR A 58 -7.55 19.62 -26.94
CA THR A 58 -7.92 18.51 -26.06
C THR A 58 -6.68 17.69 -25.71
N TYR A 59 -6.47 17.45 -24.41
CA TYR A 59 -5.27 16.80 -23.88
C TYR A 59 -5.63 15.52 -23.12
N PRO A 60 -4.86 14.43 -23.26
CA PRO A 60 -5.09 13.24 -22.46
C PRO A 60 -4.84 13.53 -20.97
N ALA A 61 -5.72 13.01 -20.12
CA ALA A 61 -5.58 13.06 -18.68
C ALA A 61 -5.88 11.69 -18.07
N THR A 62 -5.21 11.40 -16.96
CA THR A 62 -5.48 10.22 -16.14
C THR A 62 -5.69 10.65 -14.70
N ALA A 63 -6.78 10.20 -14.09
CA ALA A 63 -7.04 10.39 -12.67
C ALA A 63 -6.86 9.06 -11.93
N THR A 64 -6.30 9.12 -10.74
CA THR A 64 -6.17 7.97 -9.82
C THR A 64 -6.76 8.33 -8.48
N VAL A 65 -7.70 7.51 -8.02
CA VAL A 65 -8.37 7.67 -6.72
C VAL A 65 -8.21 6.37 -5.94
N GLY A 66 -7.52 6.44 -4.80
CA GLY A 66 -7.41 5.34 -3.84
C GLY A 66 -8.60 5.33 -2.89
N MET A 67 -9.19 4.16 -2.70
CA MET A 67 -10.35 3.96 -1.82
C MET A 67 -10.12 2.80 -0.86
N GLU A 68 -10.50 3.00 0.39
CA GLU A 68 -10.58 1.96 1.42
C GLU A 68 -12.05 1.73 1.75
N MET A 69 -12.51 0.47 1.71
CA MET A 69 -13.85 0.11 2.17
C MET A 69 -13.74 -0.85 3.35
N VAL A 70 -14.42 -0.51 4.44
CA VAL A 70 -14.49 -1.31 5.66
C VAL A 70 -15.95 -1.68 5.93
N PHE A 71 -16.25 -2.97 6.06
CA PHE A 71 -17.56 -3.44 6.54
C PHE A 71 -17.47 -3.75 8.03
N LEU A 72 -18.28 -3.06 8.82
CA LEU A 72 -18.46 -3.26 10.25
C LEU A 72 -19.78 -3.99 10.50
N ALA A 73 -19.75 -5.11 11.20
CA ALA A 73 -20.94 -5.77 11.74
C ALA A 73 -21.65 -4.88 12.76
N ARG A 74 -22.88 -5.23 13.13
CA ARG A 74 -23.70 -4.47 14.10
C ARG A 74 -23.03 -4.29 15.47
N ASN A 75 -22.18 -5.22 15.87
CA ASN A 75 -21.41 -5.18 17.12
C ASN A 75 -20.06 -4.44 16.99
N GLY A 76 -19.77 -3.82 15.83
CA GLY A 76 -18.51 -3.13 15.54
C GLY A 76 -17.38 -4.06 15.07
N THR A 77 -17.61 -5.36 14.88
CA THR A 77 -16.58 -6.27 14.34
C THR A 77 -16.34 -5.97 12.87
N VAL A 78 -15.08 -5.76 12.48
CA VAL A 78 -14.68 -5.62 11.07
C VAL A 78 -14.80 -6.99 10.38
N LEU A 79 -15.61 -7.07 9.32
CA LEU A 79 -15.78 -8.29 8.49
C LEU A 79 -15.12 -8.18 7.12
N PHE A 80 -14.67 -6.98 6.75
CA PHE A 80 -13.95 -6.72 5.52
C PHE A 80 -13.22 -5.40 5.65
N SER A 81 -11.96 -5.36 5.20
CA SER A 81 -11.22 -4.13 4.95
C SER A 81 -10.30 -4.36 3.76
N LYS A 82 -10.46 -3.55 2.70
CA LYS A 82 -9.55 -3.55 1.55
C LYS A 82 -9.36 -2.17 0.97
N LYS A 83 -8.15 -1.97 0.43
CA LYS A 83 -7.72 -0.76 -0.28
C LYS A 83 -7.53 -1.09 -1.75
N LEU A 84 -8.09 -0.28 -2.64
CA LEU A 84 -7.86 -0.38 -4.08
C LEU A 84 -7.83 1.00 -4.75
N ASP A 85 -7.01 1.12 -5.78
CA ASP A 85 -6.92 2.31 -6.60
C ASP A 85 -7.75 2.18 -7.87
N GLY A 86 -8.64 3.14 -8.12
CA GLY A 86 -9.38 3.31 -9.35
C GLY A 86 -8.66 4.26 -10.30
N VAL A 87 -8.72 3.97 -11.61
CA VAL A 87 -8.06 4.77 -12.64
C VAL A 87 -9.08 5.15 -13.71
N GLY A 88 -9.26 6.45 -13.91
CA GLY A 88 -10.06 7.00 -15.00
C GLY A 88 -9.17 7.59 -16.08
N ARG A 89 -9.55 7.44 -17.34
CA ARG A 89 -8.79 7.92 -18.50
C ARG A 89 -9.72 8.68 -19.44
N GLY A 90 -9.28 9.85 -19.86
CA GLY A 90 -10.04 10.61 -20.85
C GLY A 90 -9.27 11.79 -21.37
N THR A 91 -10.00 12.74 -21.91
CA THR A 91 -9.42 13.94 -22.52
C THR A 91 -10.04 15.19 -21.92
N VAL A 92 -9.21 16.17 -21.59
CA VAL A 92 -9.59 17.45 -21.00
C VAL A 92 -9.45 18.54 -22.06
N ALA A 93 -10.49 19.35 -22.25
CA ALA A 93 -10.48 20.47 -23.19
C ALA A 93 -10.11 21.77 -22.48
N VAL A 94 -9.21 22.54 -23.10
CA VAL A 94 -8.71 23.84 -22.63
C VAL A 94 -9.26 24.93 -23.54
N ALA A 95 -9.96 25.92 -22.96
CA ALA A 95 -10.57 27.01 -23.71
C ALA A 95 -9.53 28.01 -24.26
N GLU A 96 -9.88 28.72 -25.33
CA GLU A 96 -8.97 29.63 -26.05
C GLU A 96 -8.54 30.87 -25.23
N GLN A 97 -9.26 31.23 -24.17
CA GLN A 97 -9.03 32.49 -23.44
C GLN A 97 -9.10 32.35 -21.91
N SER A 98 -9.22 31.13 -21.39
CA SER A 98 -9.26 30.90 -19.94
C SER A 98 -8.58 29.57 -19.59
N CYS A 99 -7.86 29.54 -18.47
CA CYS A 99 -7.30 28.29 -17.90
C CYS A 99 -8.39 27.37 -17.32
N VAL A 100 -9.62 27.45 -17.85
CA VAL A 100 -10.75 26.63 -17.40
C VAL A 100 -10.69 25.30 -18.13
N LEU A 101 -10.48 24.24 -17.35
CA LEU A 101 -10.44 22.86 -17.81
C LEU A 101 -11.85 22.28 -17.82
N SER A 102 -12.24 21.65 -18.92
CA SER A 102 -13.53 20.95 -19.05
C SER A 102 -13.32 19.47 -19.37
N GLY A 103 -14.14 18.59 -18.80
CA GLY A 103 -14.07 17.13 -19.01
C GLY A 103 -13.35 16.33 -17.92
N LEU A 104 -12.70 16.99 -16.97
CA LEU A 104 -12.00 16.30 -15.85
C LEU A 104 -12.97 15.56 -14.92
N GLU A 105 -14.20 16.06 -14.76
CA GLU A 105 -15.23 15.46 -13.91
C GLU A 105 -15.58 14.03 -14.35
N ALA A 106 -15.68 13.77 -15.66
CA ALA A 106 -15.98 12.43 -16.19
C ALA A 106 -14.84 11.43 -15.92
N ILE A 107 -13.60 11.89 -15.98
CA ILE A 107 -12.40 11.08 -15.71
C ILE A 107 -12.32 10.74 -14.22
N LEU A 108 -12.66 11.70 -13.36
CA LEU A 108 -12.72 11.48 -11.91
C LEU A 108 -13.86 10.52 -11.55
N GLN A 109 -15.02 10.67 -12.18
CA GLN A 109 -16.16 9.77 -12.01
C GLN A 109 -15.80 8.32 -12.40
N GLU A 110 -15.13 8.12 -13.53
CA GLU A 110 -14.67 6.79 -13.97
C GLU A 110 -13.67 6.17 -12.97
N ALA A 111 -12.75 6.98 -12.42
CA ALA A 111 -11.80 6.51 -11.42
C ALA A 111 -12.53 6.03 -10.15
N ILE A 112 -13.51 6.78 -9.66
CA ILE A 112 -14.31 6.42 -8.48
C ILE A 112 -15.14 5.17 -8.77
N ASP A 113 -15.85 5.13 -9.91
CA ASP A 113 -16.68 3.98 -10.30
C ASP A 113 -15.82 2.70 -10.42
N SER A 114 -14.61 2.79 -10.97
CA SER A 114 -13.69 1.66 -11.12
C SER A 114 -13.18 1.12 -9.78
N ALA A 115 -12.91 2.00 -8.82
CA ALA A 115 -12.51 1.60 -7.46
C ALA A 115 -13.69 1.00 -6.69
N ALA A 116 -14.83 1.69 -6.70
CA ALA A 116 -16.04 1.27 -5.99
C ALA A 116 -16.59 -0.06 -6.52
N ASP A 117 -16.62 -0.29 -7.83
CA ASP A 117 -17.07 -1.56 -8.43
C ASP A 117 -16.16 -2.74 -8.01
N ARG A 118 -14.83 -2.55 -8.05
CA ARG A 118 -13.90 -3.62 -7.65
C ARG A 118 -13.97 -3.92 -6.16
N LEU A 119 -14.07 -2.89 -5.32
CA LEU A 119 -14.23 -3.09 -3.88
C LEU A 119 -15.56 -3.76 -3.56
N ALA A 120 -16.67 -3.32 -4.17
CA ALA A 120 -17.98 -3.95 -4.01
C ALA A 120 -17.97 -5.44 -4.42
N LYS A 121 -17.31 -5.79 -5.54
CA LYS A 121 -17.13 -7.18 -5.96
C LYS A 121 -16.31 -7.99 -4.96
N GLN A 122 -15.22 -7.43 -4.44
CA GLN A 122 -14.42 -8.12 -3.43
C GLN A 122 -15.15 -8.29 -2.11
N MET A 123 -15.98 -7.32 -1.73
CA MET A 123 -16.89 -7.44 -0.57
C MET A 123 -17.90 -8.57 -0.79
N ALA A 124 -18.53 -8.64 -1.96
CA ALA A 124 -19.48 -9.71 -2.28
C ALA A 124 -18.86 -11.11 -2.22
N LEU A 125 -17.56 -11.23 -2.53
CA LEU A 125 -16.81 -12.48 -2.48
C LEU A 125 -16.22 -12.81 -1.10
N SER A 126 -16.42 -11.95 -0.09
CA SER A 126 -15.91 -12.20 1.27
C SER A 126 -16.69 -13.31 1.95
N SER A 127 -16.01 -14.41 2.29
CA SER A 127 -16.59 -15.50 3.08
C SER A 127 -17.05 -15.03 4.45
N GLN A 128 -16.32 -14.10 5.09
CA GLN A 128 -16.71 -13.54 6.40
C GLN A 128 -18.04 -12.78 6.34
N ILE A 129 -18.27 -12.01 5.28
CA ILE A 129 -19.55 -11.31 5.09
C ILE A 129 -20.66 -12.31 4.77
N GLN A 130 -20.38 -13.32 3.93
CA GLN A 130 -21.34 -14.36 3.59
C GLN A 130 -21.75 -15.20 4.82
N ASP A 131 -20.79 -15.60 5.65
CA ASP A 131 -21.03 -16.34 6.88
C ASP A 131 -21.81 -15.49 7.88
N TYR A 132 -21.42 -14.23 8.06
CA TYR A 132 -22.16 -13.29 8.91
C TYR A 132 -23.60 -13.09 8.42
N ALA A 133 -23.80 -12.92 7.11
CA ALA A 133 -25.14 -12.83 6.51
C ALA A 133 -25.94 -14.13 6.65
N ALA A 134 -25.29 -15.30 6.59
CA ALA A 134 -25.93 -16.60 6.80
C ALA A 134 -26.37 -16.79 8.27
N THR A 135 -25.70 -16.16 9.23
CA THR A 135 -26.17 -16.14 10.63
C THR A 135 -27.42 -15.27 10.85
N LYS A 136 -27.87 -14.50 9.86
CA LYS A 136 -29.07 -13.66 9.94
C LYS A 136 -30.35 -14.47 10.19
N ASP A 137 -30.45 -15.68 9.66
CA ASP A 137 -31.57 -16.60 9.92
C ASP A 137 -31.59 -17.13 11.37
N THR A 138 -30.52 -16.91 12.14
CA THR A 138 -30.46 -17.21 13.58
C THR A 138 -30.74 -15.99 14.47
N TRP A 139 -30.94 -14.80 13.89
CA TRP A 139 -31.34 -13.61 14.64
C TRP A 139 -32.82 -13.69 15.01
N LYS A 140 -33.12 -14.28 16.17
CA LYS A 140 -34.46 -14.23 16.75
C LYS A 140 -34.68 -12.94 17.55
N PRO A 141 -35.78 -12.20 17.33
CA PRO A 141 -36.37 -11.37 18.37
C PRO A 141 -36.67 -12.25 19.59
N ILE A 142 -36.69 -11.67 20.80
CA ILE A 142 -36.96 -12.41 22.03
C ILE A 142 -38.33 -13.11 21.94
N ALA A 143 -38.30 -14.42 21.65
CA ALA A 143 -39.14 -15.52 22.16
C ALA A 143 -39.32 -16.65 21.12
N GLY A 144 -39.24 -17.90 21.59
CA GLY A 144 -39.89 -19.05 20.94
C GLY A 144 -38.96 -20.07 20.30
N GLN A 145 -38.89 -21.25 20.90
CA GLN A 145 -38.14 -22.46 20.52
C GLN A 145 -38.53 -23.05 19.15
N PHE A 146 -37.64 -23.84 18.53
CA PHE A 146 -37.84 -25.28 18.20
C PHE A 146 -36.69 -25.83 17.31
N ARG A 147 -36.33 -27.08 17.61
CA ARG A 147 -35.38 -28.04 16.99
C ARG A 147 -35.87 -28.45 15.55
N SER A 148 -35.13 -29.04 14.61
CA SER A 148 -34.23 -30.23 14.66
C SER A 148 -33.59 -30.54 13.27
N GLU A 149 -32.29 -30.88 13.26
CA GLU A 149 -31.49 -32.00 12.66
C GLU A 149 -31.79 -32.70 11.28
N PRO A 150 -30.79 -33.43 10.69
CA PRO A 150 -30.47 -33.57 9.24
C PRO A 150 -30.60 -35.02 8.65
N VAL A 151 -29.84 -35.36 7.56
CA VAL A 151 -29.40 -36.71 6.99
C VAL A 151 -29.92 -37.00 5.53
N PRO A 152 -29.28 -37.79 4.58
CA PRO A 152 -27.85 -38.06 4.19
C PRO A 152 -27.64 -38.42 2.65
N PRO A 153 -26.54 -39.10 2.19
CA PRO A 153 -26.11 -39.22 0.78
C PRO A 153 -26.37 -40.59 0.09
N ILE A 154 -25.95 -40.76 -1.18
CA ILE A 154 -25.93 -42.07 -1.89
C ILE A 154 -24.58 -42.31 -2.60
N VAL A 155 -24.10 -43.54 -2.46
CA VAL A 155 -22.85 -44.17 -2.95
C VAL A 155 -23.08 -44.90 -4.28
N GLY A 156 -22.05 -45.05 -5.11
CA GLY A 156 -22.02 -46.02 -6.23
C GLY A 156 -20.66 -46.18 -6.92
N THR A 157 -19.87 -47.16 -6.44
CA THR A 157 -18.69 -47.86 -6.99
C THR A 157 -18.86 -48.35 -8.47
N THR A 158 -17.86 -48.66 -9.34
CA THR A 158 -16.53 -49.32 -9.20
C THR A 158 -15.76 -49.39 -10.55
N ALA A 159 -14.42 -49.40 -10.46
CA ALA A 159 -13.40 -50.20 -11.18
C ALA A 159 -12.95 -49.95 -12.66
N VAL A 160 -11.62 -49.90 -12.81
CA VAL A 160 -10.74 -49.91 -14.02
C VAL A 160 -10.08 -51.32 -14.16
N PRO A 161 -9.59 -51.81 -15.32
CA PRO A 161 -8.19 -51.56 -15.79
C PRO A 161 -7.98 -51.54 -17.36
N PRO A 162 -6.73 -51.27 -17.87
CA PRO A 162 -6.37 -50.86 -19.25
C PRO A 162 -5.45 -51.90 -19.98
N PRO A 163 -4.52 -51.55 -20.91
CA PRO A 163 -4.60 -50.92 -22.26
C PRO A 163 -4.02 -51.83 -23.39
N ALA A 164 -4.08 -51.40 -24.66
CA ALA A 164 -3.38 -52.06 -25.78
C ALA A 164 -2.50 -51.07 -26.59
N ALA A 165 -1.34 -51.60 -27.01
CA ALA A 165 -0.13 -50.95 -27.48
C ALA A 165 -0.19 -50.37 -28.92
N LEU A 166 0.72 -49.43 -29.21
CA LEU A 166 1.08 -48.99 -30.56
C LEU A 166 2.47 -49.52 -30.93
N GLU A 167 2.57 -50.08 -32.13
CA GLU A 167 3.78 -50.65 -32.75
C GLU A 167 4.68 -49.59 -33.41
N LEU A 168 5.97 -49.92 -33.50
CA LEU A 168 7.04 -49.19 -34.20
C LEU A 168 7.11 -49.52 -35.70
N THR A 169 7.60 -48.57 -36.53
CA THR A 169 8.53 -48.80 -37.67
C THR A 169 9.07 -47.43 -38.15
N GLN A 170 10.37 -47.05 -38.07
CA GLN A 170 11.58 -47.40 -38.86
C GLN A 170 11.79 -46.54 -40.16
N PRO A 171 13.05 -46.37 -40.69
CA PRO A 171 13.71 -45.05 -40.73
C PRO A 171 14.33 -44.58 -42.09
N VAL A 172 15.00 -43.42 -42.02
CA VAL A 172 16.11 -42.86 -42.86
C VAL A 172 15.76 -42.14 -44.17
N GLN A 173 16.23 -40.88 -44.31
CA GLN A 173 17.07 -40.42 -45.44
C GLN A 173 17.67 -39.02 -45.22
N THR A 174 18.97 -38.91 -45.52
CA THR A 174 19.88 -37.75 -45.44
C THR A 174 20.16 -37.15 -46.81
N VAL A 175 20.09 -35.82 -46.97
CA VAL A 175 20.94 -34.93 -47.81
C VAL A 175 20.42 -33.48 -47.70
N PRO A 176 21.16 -32.42 -48.09
CA PRO A 176 22.59 -32.09 -47.95
C PRO A 176 22.82 -30.72 -47.27
N SER A 177 24.02 -30.48 -46.72
CA SER A 177 24.40 -29.22 -46.07
C SER A 177 24.36 -28.02 -47.02
N GLU A 178 23.36 -27.16 -46.84
CA GLU A 178 23.29 -25.82 -47.39
C GLU A 178 24.13 -24.87 -46.53
N LEU A 179 24.84 -23.92 -47.15
CA LEU A 179 25.65 -22.91 -46.45
C LEU A 179 24.74 -22.06 -45.55
N VAL A 180 24.65 -22.43 -44.27
CA VAL A 180 23.77 -21.79 -43.30
C VAL A 180 24.32 -20.41 -42.95
N GLN A 181 23.81 -19.38 -43.61
CA GLN A 181 24.00 -18.01 -43.16
C GLN A 181 23.42 -17.89 -41.74
N PRO A 182 24.16 -17.28 -40.80
CA PRO A 182 23.75 -17.28 -39.41
C PRO A 182 22.57 -16.33 -39.17
N ALA A 183 21.59 -16.77 -38.39
CA ALA A 183 20.46 -15.93 -37.97
C ALA A 183 20.89 -14.91 -36.91
N HIS A 184 20.26 -13.74 -36.88
CA HIS A 184 20.50 -12.74 -35.84
C HIS A 184 19.22 -12.56 -35.05
N VAL A 185 19.18 -13.11 -33.84
CA VAL A 185 17.99 -13.09 -32.99
C VAL A 185 18.35 -12.38 -31.71
N ASN A 186 17.51 -11.44 -31.29
CA ASN A 186 17.65 -10.71 -30.05
C ASN A 186 16.41 -10.95 -29.18
N PHE A 187 16.57 -10.85 -27.86
CA PHE A 187 15.45 -11.00 -26.94
C PHE A 187 15.46 -9.98 -25.82
N ARG A 188 14.26 -9.64 -25.33
CA ARG A 188 13.99 -8.80 -24.18
C ARG A 188 13.16 -9.61 -23.20
N ALA A 189 13.48 -9.51 -21.91
CA ALA A 189 12.70 -10.13 -20.84
C ALA A 189 12.31 -9.05 -19.83
N ILE A 190 11.07 -9.10 -19.34
CA ILE A 190 10.54 -8.24 -18.28
C ILE A 190 9.96 -9.17 -17.23
N ILE A 191 10.33 -8.96 -15.97
CA ILE A 191 9.75 -9.69 -14.84
C ILE A 191 8.78 -8.78 -14.11
N ARG A 192 7.59 -9.31 -13.83
CA ARG A 192 6.54 -8.66 -13.07
C ARG A 192 6.27 -9.48 -11.81
N ASP A 193 6.58 -8.81 -10.72
CA ASP A 193 6.30 -9.18 -9.34
C ASP A 193 4.89 -8.68 -8.98
N GLU A 194 4.13 -9.45 -8.20
CA GLU A 194 2.71 -9.17 -7.91
C GLU A 194 2.58 -7.96 -6.99
N ASN A 195 3.41 -7.92 -5.95
CA ASN A 195 3.48 -6.84 -4.95
C ASN A 195 4.43 -5.67 -5.37
N ARG A 196 5.27 -5.89 -6.39
CA ARG A 196 6.31 -4.97 -6.91
C ARG A 196 7.35 -4.51 -5.89
N ASP A 197 7.64 -5.33 -4.89
CA ASP A 197 8.60 -4.98 -3.86
C ASP A 197 9.99 -5.61 -4.07
N GLN A 198 10.15 -6.45 -5.11
CA GLN A 198 11.39 -7.16 -5.47
C GLN A 198 11.80 -8.24 -4.46
N PHE A 199 10.89 -8.63 -3.57
CA PHE A 199 11.05 -9.75 -2.66
C PHE A 199 10.06 -10.86 -3.00
N LEU A 200 10.56 -12.10 -3.09
CA LEU A 200 9.72 -13.27 -3.32
C LEU A 200 8.96 -13.60 -2.03
N ASP A 201 7.66 -13.37 -2.04
CA ASP A 201 6.75 -13.84 -1.00
C ASP A 201 6.31 -15.31 -1.28
N PRO A 202 6.02 -16.12 -0.23
CA PRO A 202 5.48 -17.45 -0.42
C PRO A 202 4.15 -17.42 -1.18
N ASP A 203 4.01 -18.28 -2.21
CA ASP A 203 2.83 -18.41 -3.07
C ASP A 203 2.56 -17.21 -4.01
N GLU A 204 3.50 -16.27 -4.12
CA GLU A 204 3.44 -15.14 -5.06
C GLU A 204 3.57 -15.59 -6.53
N SER A 205 2.81 -14.92 -7.41
CA SER A 205 2.81 -15.18 -8.85
C SER A 205 3.87 -14.34 -9.56
N LEU A 206 4.97 -14.96 -10.00
CA LEU A 206 5.97 -14.28 -10.82
C LEU A 206 5.64 -14.44 -12.31
N THR A 207 5.49 -13.31 -13.01
CA THR A 207 5.21 -13.30 -14.45
C THR A 207 6.41 -12.81 -15.24
N ILE A 208 6.90 -13.64 -16.17
CA ILE A 208 8.01 -13.35 -17.07
C ILE A 208 7.44 -13.13 -18.48
N GLU A 209 7.60 -11.91 -19.00
CA GLU A 209 7.28 -11.56 -20.37
C GLU A 209 8.56 -11.58 -21.22
N VAL A 210 8.61 -12.45 -22.23
CA VAL A 210 9.74 -12.57 -23.14
C VAL A 210 9.34 -12.16 -24.55
N GLU A 211 10.06 -11.21 -25.12
CA GLU A 211 9.91 -10.77 -26.50
C GLU A 211 11.16 -11.16 -27.28
N VAL A 212 11.00 -11.99 -28.31
CA VAL A 212 12.08 -12.44 -29.18
C VAL A 212 11.86 -11.88 -30.58
N LYS A 213 12.91 -11.30 -31.16
CA LYS A 213 12.87 -10.67 -32.47
C LYS A 213 14.00 -11.22 -33.35
N ASN A 214 13.65 -11.65 -34.55
CA ASN A 214 14.64 -11.96 -35.58
C ASN A 214 15.03 -10.66 -36.30
N GLU A 215 16.23 -10.16 -36.06
CA GLU A 215 16.81 -8.97 -36.68
C GLU A 215 17.69 -9.31 -37.89
N GLY A 216 17.85 -10.60 -38.19
CA GLY A 216 18.61 -11.10 -39.32
C GLY A 216 17.80 -11.14 -40.62
N THR A 217 18.49 -11.44 -41.71
CA THR A 217 17.92 -11.60 -43.05
C THR A 217 17.51 -13.03 -43.39
N VAL A 218 17.72 -13.96 -42.46
CA VAL A 218 17.48 -15.41 -42.61
C VAL A 218 16.55 -15.93 -41.52
N GLU A 219 15.81 -17.00 -41.81
CA GLU A 219 14.89 -17.60 -40.84
C GLU A 219 15.64 -18.25 -39.66
N ALA A 220 15.13 -18.03 -38.45
CA ALA A 220 15.64 -18.68 -37.24
C ALA A 220 14.73 -19.86 -36.89
N LYS A 221 15.24 -21.10 -36.98
CA LYS A 221 14.49 -22.32 -36.66
C LYS A 221 14.73 -22.76 -35.23
N ASP A 222 13.71 -23.38 -34.64
CA ASP A 222 13.74 -23.97 -33.31
C ASP A 222 14.25 -22.99 -32.23
N VAL A 223 13.76 -21.75 -32.27
CA VAL A 223 14.12 -20.75 -31.26
C VAL A 223 13.41 -21.08 -29.95
N ALA A 224 14.16 -21.11 -28.87
CA ALA A 224 13.66 -21.35 -27.52
C ALA A 224 14.42 -20.49 -26.51
N VAL A 225 13.76 -20.15 -25.42
CA VAL A 225 14.36 -19.40 -24.31
C VAL A 225 14.51 -20.34 -23.14
N VAL A 226 15.75 -20.60 -22.74
CA VAL A 226 16.08 -21.43 -21.59
C VAL A 226 15.93 -20.55 -20.35
N VAL A 227 15.08 -20.97 -19.42
CA VAL A 227 14.80 -20.27 -18.16
C VAL A 227 15.36 -21.11 -17.03
N GLU A 228 16.45 -20.66 -16.43
CA GLU A 228 17.15 -21.37 -15.36
C GLU A 228 17.07 -20.57 -14.07
N GLY A 229 16.38 -21.13 -13.07
CA GLY A 229 16.37 -20.60 -11.71
C GLY A 229 17.45 -21.27 -10.86
N LYS A 230 18.11 -20.49 -10.01
CA LYS A 230 19.01 -20.97 -8.96
C LYS A 230 18.41 -20.70 -7.59
N ASP A 231 18.90 -21.43 -6.59
CA ASP A 231 18.48 -21.31 -5.19
C ASP A 231 16.97 -21.47 -5.05
N GLU A 232 16.28 -20.48 -4.48
CA GLU A 232 14.83 -20.51 -4.22
C GLU A 232 13.96 -20.53 -5.49
N LEU A 233 14.54 -20.26 -6.66
CA LEU A 233 13.86 -20.35 -7.97
C LEU A 233 14.19 -21.63 -8.74
N ALA A 234 14.98 -22.55 -8.15
CA ALA A 234 15.37 -23.79 -8.80
C ALA A 234 14.16 -24.70 -9.07
N GLY A 235 13.95 -25.04 -10.34
CA GLY A 235 12.84 -25.91 -10.75
C GLY A 235 11.45 -25.25 -10.74
N VAL A 236 11.36 -23.95 -10.40
CA VAL A 236 10.09 -23.21 -10.41
C VAL A 236 9.60 -22.98 -11.83
N PHE A 237 10.48 -22.73 -12.81
CA PHE A 237 10.08 -22.48 -14.19
C PHE A 237 10.31 -23.69 -15.10
N PRO A 238 9.48 -23.89 -16.14
CA PRO A 238 9.79 -24.83 -17.22
C PRO A 238 11.14 -24.44 -17.82
N GLY A 239 12.13 -25.33 -17.71
CA GLY A 239 13.52 -25.05 -18.08
C GLY A 239 13.74 -24.55 -19.51
N GLU A 240 12.77 -24.75 -20.41
CA GLU A 240 12.79 -24.24 -21.79
C GLU A 240 11.39 -23.79 -22.24
N VAL A 241 11.30 -22.58 -22.78
CA VAL A 241 10.10 -22.01 -23.39
C VAL A 241 10.28 -21.99 -24.90
N VAL A 242 9.48 -22.79 -25.61
CA VAL A 242 9.56 -22.91 -27.06
C VAL A 242 8.93 -21.68 -27.72
N VAL A 243 9.73 -20.93 -28.47
CA VAL A 243 9.27 -19.77 -29.26
C VAL A 243 8.91 -20.23 -30.68
N GLY A 244 9.65 -21.19 -31.25
CA GLY A 244 9.44 -21.76 -32.58
C GLY A 244 10.20 -21.03 -33.69
N THR A 245 9.79 -21.25 -34.95
CA THR A 245 10.45 -20.61 -36.11
C THR A 245 10.05 -19.13 -36.26
N LEU A 246 11.04 -18.26 -36.48
CA LEU A 246 10.86 -16.81 -36.66
C LEU A 246 11.36 -16.35 -38.04
N GLN A 247 10.50 -15.68 -38.79
CA GLN A 247 10.84 -15.05 -40.06
C GLN A 247 11.66 -13.76 -39.85
N PRO A 248 12.43 -13.31 -40.86
CA PRO A 248 13.15 -12.04 -40.80
C PRO A 248 12.24 -10.86 -40.41
N GLY A 249 12.61 -10.11 -39.38
CA GLY A 249 11.85 -8.98 -38.84
C GLY A 249 10.66 -9.36 -37.94
N GLU A 250 10.35 -10.65 -37.79
CA GLU A 250 9.24 -11.12 -36.95
C GLU A 250 9.56 -10.96 -35.46
N VAL A 251 8.56 -10.48 -34.71
CA VAL A 251 8.60 -10.36 -33.25
C VAL A 251 7.57 -11.32 -32.67
N ARG A 252 8.00 -12.20 -31.77
CA ARG A 252 7.10 -13.09 -31.03
C ARG A 252 7.21 -12.83 -29.53
N ARG A 253 6.06 -12.77 -28.88
CA ARG A 253 5.94 -12.55 -27.43
C ARG A 253 5.41 -13.81 -26.77
N THR A 254 6.04 -14.18 -25.67
CA THR A 254 5.62 -15.31 -24.83
C THR A 254 5.59 -14.86 -23.38
N THR A 255 4.57 -15.29 -22.66
CA THR A 255 4.40 -14.99 -21.24
C THR A 255 4.40 -16.28 -20.46
N LEU A 256 5.13 -16.29 -19.35
CA LEU A 256 5.22 -17.41 -18.43
C LEU A 256 4.89 -16.90 -17.03
N THR A 257 3.87 -17.48 -16.41
CA THR A 257 3.50 -17.17 -15.03
C THR A 257 3.66 -18.44 -14.21
N ASN A 258 4.39 -18.36 -13.11
CA ASN A 258 4.45 -19.46 -12.14
C ASN A 258 4.48 -18.96 -10.70
N HIS A 259 4.09 -19.83 -9.79
CA HIS A 259 4.04 -19.53 -8.35
C HIS A 259 5.34 -19.95 -7.67
N VAL A 260 5.87 -19.08 -6.82
CA VAL A 260 7.04 -19.41 -6.00
C VAL A 260 6.57 -20.29 -4.84
N THR A 261 7.12 -21.51 -4.76
CA THR A 261 6.75 -22.44 -3.67
C THR A 261 7.48 -22.05 -2.39
N ALA A 262 6.78 -22.19 -1.26
CA ALA A 262 7.20 -21.84 0.10
C ALA A 262 8.73 -21.93 0.36
N ILE A 263 9.30 -20.78 0.71
CA ILE A 263 10.72 -20.58 1.01
C ILE A 263 10.96 -20.84 2.50
N GLU A 264 11.78 -21.85 2.83
CA GLU A 264 12.12 -22.24 4.22
C GLU A 264 13.29 -21.43 4.82
N SER A 265 14.02 -20.64 4.01
CA SER A 265 15.20 -19.88 4.46
C SER A 265 15.26 -18.44 3.95
N THR A 266 15.93 -17.56 4.69
CA THR A 266 16.38 -16.26 4.16
C THR A 266 17.41 -16.52 3.07
N GLY A 267 17.01 -16.38 1.81
CA GLY A 267 17.82 -16.64 0.64
C GLY A 267 17.80 -15.50 -0.38
N HIS A 268 18.68 -15.61 -1.36
CA HIS A 268 18.63 -14.85 -2.61
C HIS A 268 18.26 -15.83 -3.73
N GLY A 269 17.33 -15.45 -4.60
CA GLY A 269 16.98 -16.24 -5.79
C GLY A 269 17.56 -15.57 -7.04
N GLU A 270 18.20 -16.33 -7.93
CA GLU A 270 18.68 -15.82 -9.22
C GLU A 270 17.93 -16.51 -10.37
N LEU A 271 17.44 -15.74 -11.33
CA LEU A 271 16.82 -16.24 -12.55
C LEU A 271 17.64 -15.80 -13.77
N SER A 272 18.11 -16.78 -14.54
CA SER A 272 18.88 -16.57 -15.77
C SER A 272 18.07 -16.99 -16.99
N LEU A 273 17.96 -16.09 -17.97
CA LEU A 273 17.31 -16.36 -19.24
C LEU A 273 18.37 -16.33 -20.36
N SER A 274 18.45 -17.40 -21.14
CA SER A 274 19.36 -17.50 -22.29
C SER A 274 18.62 -17.95 -23.55
N LEU A 275 19.14 -17.57 -24.71
CA LEU A 275 18.54 -17.88 -26.00
C LEU A 275 19.20 -19.11 -26.62
N LYS A 276 18.38 -20.06 -27.09
CA LYS A 276 18.79 -21.26 -27.83
C LYS A 276 18.09 -21.27 -29.18
N SER A 277 18.78 -21.72 -30.22
CA SER A 277 18.28 -21.76 -31.60
C SER A 277 18.85 -22.98 -32.32
N GLY A 278 18.04 -23.65 -33.13
CA GLY A 278 18.47 -24.72 -34.03
C GLY A 278 19.24 -24.20 -35.24
N SER A 279 18.98 -22.94 -35.65
CA SER A 279 19.82 -22.23 -36.62
C SER A 279 21.08 -21.65 -35.94
N PRO A 280 22.27 -21.73 -36.56
CA PRO A 280 23.48 -21.09 -36.05
C PRO A 280 23.27 -19.58 -35.96
N LEU A 281 23.54 -19.02 -34.77
CA LEU A 281 23.41 -17.59 -34.51
C LEU A 281 24.73 -16.87 -34.82
N GLY A 282 24.64 -15.71 -35.47
CA GLY A 282 25.83 -14.92 -35.85
C GLY A 282 26.45 -14.21 -34.65
N LEU A 283 25.59 -13.87 -33.68
CA LEU A 283 25.93 -13.35 -32.38
C LEU A 283 24.96 -13.94 -31.38
N VAL A 284 25.48 -14.59 -30.33
CA VAL A 284 24.65 -15.11 -29.23
C VAL A 284 24.39 -13.96 -28.25
N PRO A 285 23.12 -13.57 -28.01
CA PRO A 285 22.82 -12.53 -27.04
C PRO A 285 23.26 -12.96 -25.62
N PRO A 286 23.76 -12.02 -24.81
CA PRO A 286 24.14 -12.34 -23.44
C PRO A 286 22.92 -12.79 -22.61
N PRO A 287 23.09 -13.71 -21.65
CA PRO A 287 22.02 -14.12 -20.77
C PRO A 287 21.55 -12.94 -19.91
N LYS A 288 20.24 -12.88 -19.64
CA LYS A 288 19.64 -11.88 -18.75
C LYS A 288 19.47 -12.49 -17.38
N ILE A 289 20.11 -11.89 -16.38
CA ILE A 289 20.10 -12.39 -15.00
C ILE A 289 19.30 -11.41 -14.14
N PHE A 290 18.39 -11.95 -13.32
CA PHE A 290 17.56 -11.23 -12.38
C PHE A 290 17.77 -11.81 -10.98
N ALA A 291 17.90 -10.94 -9.97
CA ALA A 291 18.14 -11.35 -8.59
C ALA A 291 17.00 -10.84 -7.69
N PHE A 292 16.57 -11.68 -6.74
CA PHE A 292 15.48 -11.41 -5.81
C PHE A 292 15.90 -11.69 -4.37
N GLY A 293 15.34 -10.95 -3.42
CA GLY A 293 15.43 -11.29 -1.99
C GLY A 293 14.26 -12.19 -1.58
N ALA A 294 14.46 -13.15 -0.68
CA ALA A 294 13.35 -13.96 -0.14
C ALA A 294 12.98 -13.54 1.29
N LYS A 295 11.69 -13.42 1.58
CA LYS A 295 11.18 -13.22 2.95
C LYS A 295 10.75 -14.58 3.54
N PRO A 296 11.04 -14.84 4.83
CA PRO A 296 10.68 -16.11 5.46
C PRO A 296 9.15 -16.30 5.51
N LYS A 297 8.70 -17.53 5.27
CA LYS A 297 7.30 -17.93 5.48
C LYS A 297 6.94 -17.76 6.96
N GLN A 298 6.29 -16.65 7.29
CA GLN A 298 5.65 -16.51 8.59
C GLN A 298 4.49 -17.52 8.66
N PRO A 299 4.34 -18.27 9.76
CA PRO A 299 3.22 -19.19 9.92
C PRO A 299 1.90 -18.43 9.84
N ASP A 300 0.86 -19.05 9.26
CA ASP A 300 -0.51 -18.57 9.04
C ASP A 300 -1.17 -17.99 10.30
N SER A 301 -0.72 -16.80 10.65
CA SER A 301 -1.25 -15.88 11.62
C SER A 301 -0.68 -14.52 11.24
N MET A 302 -1.21 -13.93 10.15
CA MET A 302 -1.36 -12.48 10.11
C MET A 302 -2.33 -12.10 11.23
N THR A 303 -1.85 -12.19 12.46
CA THR A 303 -2.17 -11.16 13.43
C THR A 303 -1.71 -9.90 12.73
N ILE A 304 -2.63 -9.01 12.35
CA ILE A 304 -2.25 -7.61 12.17
C ILE A 304 -1.50 -7.32 13.46
N GLN A 305 -0.18 -7.22 13.41
CA GLN A 305 0.57 -6.84 14.58
C GLN A 305 0.14 -5.41 14.79
N ASP A 306 -0.83 -5.27 15.68
CA ASP A 306 -1.35 -4.02 16.14
C ASP A 306 -0.15 -3.12 16.41
N VAL A 307 -0.20 -1.87 15.96
CA VAL A 307 0.90 -0.92 16.20
C VAL A 307 1.11 -0.72 17.71
N ASP A 308 0.07 -1.02 18.50
CA ASP A 308 0.10 -1.04 19.96
C ASP A 308 0.73 -2.32 20.54
N GLN A 309 0.89 -3.38 19.73
CA GLN A 309 1.62 -4.60 20.08
C GLN A 309 3.10 -4.43 19.80
N LEU A 310 3.81 -4.06 20.86
CA LEU A 310 5.26 -3.90 20.88
C LEU A 310 5.98 -5.14 20.30
N PRO A 311 6.91 -4.96 19.36
CA PRO A 311 7.69 -6.07 18.83
C PRO A 311 8.62 -6.63 19.91
N ASN A 312 8.88 -7.93 19.83
CA ASN A 312 9.94 -8.54 20.63
C ASN A 312 11.28 -7.86 20.31
N THR A 313 12.07 -7.57 21.33
CA THR A 313 13.32 -6.79 21.24
C THR A 313 14.15 -7.18 20.01
N LEU A 314 14.32 -6.24 19.07
CA LEU A 314 15.13 -6.45 17.87
C LEU A 314 16.61 -6.50 18.30
N THR A 315 17.21 -7.68 18.35
CA THR A 315 18.57 -7.88 18.87
C THR A 315 19.64 -7.06 18.11
N ALA A 316 19.33 -6.66 16.87
CA ALA A 316 20.21 -5.94 15.95
C ALA A 316 20.19 -4.41 16.10
N PHE A 317 19.15 -3.80 16.71
CA PHE A 317 19.08 -2.36 16.91
C PHE A 317 19.34 -2.05 18.39
N LYS A 318 20.44 -1.35 18.69
CA LYS A 318 20.76 -0.91 20.04
C LYS A 318 21.27 0.52 19.98
N GLU A 319 20.46 1.45 20.45
CA GLU A 319 20.81 2.87 20.55
C GLU A 319 20.72 3.32 22.02
N PRO A 320 21.51 2.72 22.94
CA PRO A 320 21.40 3.00 24.37
C PRO A 320 21.74 4.46 24.74
N LYS A 321 22.37 5.19 23.80
CA LYS A 321 22.70 6.61 23.94
C LYS A 321 21.62 7.54 23.40
N ALA A 322 20.57 7.02 22.78
CA ALA A 322 19.45 7.84 22.36
C ALA A 322 18.80 8.55 23.55
N VAL A 323 18.23 9.72 23.27
CA VAL A 323 17.34 10.44 24.18
C VAL A 323 16.01 10.59 23.47
N ILE A 324 14.93 10.21 24.15
CA ILE A 324 13.59 10.18 23.56
C ILE A 324 12.70 11.16 24.31
N VAL A 325 11.99 12.01 23.57
CA VAL A 325 10.94 12.87 24.10
C VAL A 325 9.66 12.55 23.33
N THR A 326 8.65 12.04 24.01
CA THR A 326 7.32 11.75 23.42
C THR A 326 6.28 12.60 24.11
N ILE A 327 5.51 13.34 23.34
CA ILE A 327 4.51 14.27 23.83
C ILE A 327 3.20 13.96 23.12
N GLY A 328 2.13 13.71 23.88
CA GLY A 328 0.81 13.43 23.34
C GLY A 328 -0.24 14.27 24.02
N VAL A 329 -0.88 15.16 23.27
CA VAL A 329 -1.92 16.07 23.78
C VAL A 329 -3.23 15.78 23.05
N GLY A 330 -4.05 14.91 23.63
CA GLY A 330 -5.38 14.58 23.11
C GLY A 330 -6.48 15.38 23.80
N HIS A 331 -6.30 15.68 25.09
CA HIS A 331 -7.21 16.48 25.90
C HIS A 331 -6.57 17.82 26.26
N PHE A 332 -7.41 18.84 26.42
CA PHE A 332 -7.00 20.19 26.76
C PHE A 332 -7.65 20.66 28.05
N ARG A 333 -7.00 21.59 28.74
CA ARG A 333 -7.54 22.24 29.95
C ARG A 333 -8.82 23.01 29.64
N ASP A 334 -8.84 23.68 28.49
CA ASP A 334 -10.00 24.40 28.00
C ASP A 334 -10.88 23.44 27.19
N GLU A 335 -12.08 23.18 27.69
CA GLU A 335 -13.06 22.27 27.06
C GLU A 335 -13.56 22.79 25.69
N GLN A 336 -13.29 24.04 25.35
CA GLN A 336 -13.60 24.60 24.03
C GLN A 336 -12.60 24.15 22.95
N VAL A 337 -11.43 23.64 23.33
CA VAL A 337 -10.48 23.08 22.37
C VAL A 337 -10.92 21.67 21.99
N PRO A 338 -11.12 21.38 20.69
CA PRO A 338 -11.52 20.04 20.27
C PRO A 338 -10.50 18.96 20.66
N VAL A 339 -11.01 17.83 21.14
CA VAL A 339 -10.20 16.65 21.48
C VAL A 339 -9.54 16.08 20.23
N VAL A 340 -8.27 15.73 20.33
CA VAL A 340 -7.56 14.94 19.32
C VAL A 340 -7.55 13.50 19.79
N SER A 341 -8.36 12.66 19.15
CA SER A 341 -8.44 11.25 19.50
C SER A 341 -7.09 10.58 19.25
N HIS A 342 -6.72 9.63 20.13
CA HIS A 342 -5.49 8.82 20.06
C HIS A 342 -4.15 9.53 20.34
N ALA A 343 -4.07 10.86 20.30
CA ALA A 343 -2.78 11.55 20.45
C ALA A 343 -1.95 11.20 21.70
N SER A 344 -2.58 11.08 22.88
CA SER A 344 -1.88 10.66 24.10
C SER A 344 -1.53 9.17 24.11
N HIS A 345 -2.34 8.34 23.45
CA HIS A 345 -2.08 6.90 23.28
C HIS A 345 -0.91 6.67 22.31
N ASP A 346 -0.90 7.34 21.16
CA ASP A 346 0.16 7.24 20.16
C ASP A 346 1.52 7.61 20.73
N ALA A 347 1.59 8.68 21.52
CA ALA A 347 2.82 9.10 22.20
C ALA A 347 3.29 8.08 23.25
N ALA A 348 2.37 7.44 23.97
CA ALA A 348 2.69 6.41 24.95
C ALA A 348 3.23 5.14 24.27
N VAL A 349 2.56 4.71 23.19
CA VAL A 349 2.97 3.55 22.39
C VAL A 349 4.31 3.79 21.73
N MET A 350 4.53 4.96 21.13
CA MET A 350 5.82 5.35 20.53
C MET A 350 6.97 5.28 21.55
N ALA A 351 6.73 5.73 22.80
CA ALA A 351 7.73 5.65 23.86
C ALA A 351 8.15 4.20 24.13
N GLU A 352 7.17 3.32 24.32
CA GLU A 352 7.43 1.91 24.58
C GLU A 352 8.04 1.20 23.35
N TYR A 353 7.67 1.60 22.14
CA TYR A 353 8.22 1.06 20.90
C TYR A 353 9.72 1.33 20.79
N VAL A 354 10.13 2.58 21.03
CA VAL A 354 11.55 2.96 21.00
C VAL A 354 12.32 2.39 22.19
N HIS A 355 11.69 2.23 23.35
CA HIS A 355 12.28 1.51 24.48
C HIS A 355 12.56 0.03 24.12
N ALA A 356 11.57 -0.67 23.56
CA ALA A 356 11.66 -2.09 23.22
C ALA A 356 12.67 -2.37 22.09
N ILE A 357 12.71 -1.52 21.07
CA ILE A 357 13.58 -1.70 19.91
C ILE A 357 14.97 -1.13 20.15
N GLY A 358 15.09 0.05 20.74
CA GLY A 358 16.38 0.74 20.95
C GLY A 358 17.11 0.33 22.22
N ASN A 359 16.44 -0.39 23.13
CA ASN A 359 16.89 -0.63 24.50
C ASN A 359 17.31 0.68 25.19
N VAL A 360 16.53 1.74 24.98
CA VAL A 360 16.82 3.07 25.52
C VAL A 360 16.46 3.08 27.01
N PRO A 361 17.37 3.47 27.92
CA PRO A 361 17.08 3.54 29.34
C PRO A 361 15.96 4.54 29.65
N ARG A 362 15.02 4.19 30.54
CA ARG A 362 13.86 5.03 30.89
C ARG A 362 14.26 6.41 31.42
N GLU A 363 15.42 6.53 32.07
CA GLU A 363 15.97 7.79 32.55
C GLU A 363 16.46 8.74 31.44
N ARG A 364 16.60 8.23 30.20
CA ARG A 364 16.88 9.00 28.98
C ARG A 364 15.61 9.24 28.15
N MET A 365 14.46 8.87 28.69
CA MET A 365 13.16 9.09 28.07
C MET A 365 12.37 10.14 28.86
N ARG A 366 11.61 10.96 28.15
CA ARG A 366 10.66 11.92 28.70
C ARG A 366 9.33 11.72 28.00
N VAL A 367 8.30 11.32 28.76
CA VAL A 367 6.95 11.08 28.24
C VAL A 367 6.02 12.08 28.89
N LEU A 368 5.35 12.93 28.10
CA LEU A 368 4.41 13.95 28.58
C LEU A 368 3.04 13.72 27.92
N LEU A 369 2.05 13.32 28.71
CA LEU A 369 0.71 12.99 28.21
C LEU A 369 -0.34 13.92 28.83
N ASP A 370 -1.20 14.49 27.98
CA ASP A 370 -2.32 15.35 28.34
C ASP A 370 -1.91 16.35 29.45
N ARG A 371 -2.45 16.22 30.67
CA ARG A 371 -2.19 17.11 31.83
C ARG A 371 -0.71 17.32 32.18
N GLN A 372 0.18 16.43 31.74
CA GLN A 372 1.64 16.50 31.95
C GLN A 372 2.38 17.22 30.82
N ALA A 373 1.68 17.63 29.76
CA ALA A 373 2.22 18.33 28.61
C ALA A 373 1.78 19.80 28.62
N GLN A 374 1.93 20.51 29.75
CA GLN A 374 1.68 21.95 29.81
C GLN A 374 2.83 22.71 29.16
N LEU A 375 2.61 23.97 28.79
CA LEU A 375 3.66 24.80 28.17
C LEU A 375 4.93 24.84 29.03
N SER A 376 4.77 24.97 30.35
CA SER A 376 5.90 24.95 31.30
C SER A 376 6.63 23.61 31.37
N ASP A 377 5.96 22.49 31.09
CA ASP A 377 6.57 21.15 31.03
C ASP A 377 7.38 20.99 29.73
N LEU A 378 6.88 21.54 28.62
CA LEU A 378 7.60 21.59 27.34
C LEU A 378 8.85 22.46 27.47
N GLU A 379 8.73 23.67 28.04
CA GLU A 379 9.87 24.54 28.31
C GLU A 379 10.91 23.89 29.23
N GLU A 380 10.49 23.25 30.33
CA GLU A 380 11.41 22.52 31.20
C GLU A 380 12.13 21.40 30.45
N THR A 381 11.40 20.65 29.63
CA THR A 381 11.92 19.53 28.87
C THR A 381 12.99 19.98 27.87
N PHE A 382 12.64 20.94 27.00
CA PHE A 382 13.51 21.34 25.90
C PHE A 382 14.64 22.27 26.34
N GLU A 383 14.41 23.15 27.31
CA GLU A 383 15.41 24.15 27.69
C GLU A 383 16.32 23.69 28.83
N ARG A 384 15.87 22.79 29.71
CA ARG A 384 16.63 22.37 30.90
C ARG A 384 16.94 20.88 30.93
N TRP A 385 15.94 20.02 30.78
CA TRP A 385 16.11 18.58 30.94
C TRP A 385 17.02 18.00 29.86
N LEU A 386 16.80 18.35 28.59
CA LEU A 386 17.61 17.86 27.48
C LEU A 386 19.10 18.17 27.64
N ARG A 387 19.45 19.38 28.08
CA ARG A 387 20.84 19.79 28.31
C ARG A 387 21.59 18.88 29.31
N LYS A 388 20.86 18.26 30.24
CA LYS A 388 21.43 17.35 31.25
C LYS A 388 21.54 15.91 30.75
N LYS A 389 20.91 15.59 29.62
CA LYS A 389 20.77 14.23 29.07
C LYS A 389 21.57 14.00 27.79
N THR A 390 21.98 15.07 27.11
CA THR A 390 22.66 15.01 25.82
C THR A 390 24.17 15.21 25.93
N ASP A 391 24.88 14.54 25.02
CA ASP A 391 26.31 14.70 24.74
C ASP A 391 26.56 14.53 23.23
N ALA A 392 27.77 14.81 22.76
CA ALA A 392 28.12 14.78 21.33
C ALA A 392 27.90 13.42 20.63
N THR A 393 27.61 12.35 21.38
CA THR A 393 27.29 11.01 20.85
C THR A 393 25.80 10.67 20.91
N THR A 394 24.97 11.59 21.38
CA THR A 394 23.53 11.40 21.57
C THR A 394 22.76 11.61 20.27
N ASP A 395 21.86 10.67 19.98
CA ASP A 395 20.79 10.84 19.00
C ASP A 395 19.51 11.25 19.72
N LEU A 396 18.95 12.40 19.37
CA LEU A 396 17.70 12.89 19.94
C LEU A 396 16.53 12.51 19.03
N TYR A 397 15.49 11.91 19.60
CA TYR A 397 14.23 11.67 18.91
C TYR A 397 13.12 12.39 19.65
N VAL A 398 12.37 13.23 18.94
CA VAL A 398 11.21 13.94 19.48
C VAL A 398 9.98 13.48 18.70
N PHE A 399 8.98 12.98 19.39
CA PHE A 399 7.67 12.65 18.83
C PHE A 399 6.63 13.54 19.49
N PHE A 400 5.82 14.21 18.69
CA PHE A 400 4.70 15.01 19.17
C PHE A 400 3.43 14.60 18.41
N SER A 401 2.38 14.27 19.15
CA SER A 401 1.04 14.04 18.61
C SER A 401 0.03 14.99 19.28
N GLY A 402 -0.82 15.65 18.47
CA GLY A 402 -1.81 16.61 18.97
C GLY A 402 -2.15 17.73 17.97
N ARG A 403 -2.41 18.94 18.48
CA ARG A 403 -2.74 20.10 17.63
C ARG A 403 -1.53 20.99 17.42
N ALA A 404 -1.41 21.56 16.23
CA ALA A 404 -0.47 22.61 15.90
C ALA A 404 -1.19 23.79 15.26
N LEU A 405 -0.81 25.00 15.66
CA LEU A 405 -1.33 26.24 15.11
C LEU A 405 -0.39 26.79 14.03
N VAL A 406 -0.97 27.32 12.96
CA VAL A 406 -0.25 27.97 11.86
C VAL A 406 -0.61 29.46 11.83
N ASP A 407 0.38 30.32 11.96
CA ASP A 407 0.20 31.76 11.84
C ASP A 407 -0.21 32.14 10.41
N GLY A 408 -1.31 32.88 10.27
CA GLY A 408 -1.91 33.20 8.97
C GLY A 408 -1.14 34.22 8.14
N VAL A 409 -0.08 34.84 8.68
CA VAL A 409 0.73 35.85 7.97
C VAL A 409 2.11 35.29 7.62
N SER A 410 2.77 34.66 8.58
CA SER A 410 4.14 34.15 8.47
C SER A 410 4.21 32.68 8.11
N GLY A 411 3.17 31.90 8.34
CA GLY A 411 3.21 30.43 8.24
C GLY A 411 3.84 29.75 9.44
N ALA A 412 4.30 30.50 10.45
CA ALA A 412 4.99 29.96 11.60
C ALA A 412 4.13 28.94 12.37
N VAL A 413 4.72 27.78 12.65
CA VAL A 413 4.06 26.66 13.35
C VAL A 413 4.31 26.74 14.86
N SER A 414 3.27 26.49 15.66
CA SER A 414 3.37 26.35 17.12
C SER A 414 2.61 25.13 17.61
N LEU A 415 3.24 24.31 18.45
CA LEU A 415 2.66 23.10 19.02
C LEU A 415 1.75 23.47 20.20
N MET A 416 0.51 22.99 20.24
CA MET A 416 -0.42 23.31 21.32
C MET A 416 -0.18 22.40 22.52
N ALA A 417 0.10 23.01 23.68
CA ALA A 417 0.23 22.31 24.95
C ALA A 417 -1.16 22.06 25.57
N TYR A 418 -1.21 21.27 26.63
CA TYR A 418 -2.45 20.96 27.36
C TYR A 418 -3.21 22.20 27.84
N ASP A 419 -2.49 23.25 28.24
CA ASP A 419 -3.04 24.53 28.68
C ASP A 419 -3.21 25.54 27.54
N GLY A 420 -3.20 25.07 26.28
CA GLY A 420 -3.57 25.83 25.09
C GLY A 420 -5.04 26.24 25.09
N ALA A 421 -5.34 27.37 24.43
CA ALA A 421 -6.69 27.93 24.34
C ALA A 421 -7.12 28.19 22.89
N PRO A 422 -8.43 28.20 22.57
CA PRO A 422 -8.94 28.29 21.19
C PRO A 422 -8.72 29.65 20.52
N GLY A 423 -8.24 30.67 21.22
CA GLY A 423 -8.35 32.08 20.85
C GLY A 423 -7.06 32.92 20.90
N GLY A 424 -5.90 32.34 21.20
CA GLY A 424 -4.67 33.13 21.36
C GLY A 424 -3.40 32.30 21.49
N PRO A 425 -2.22 32.94 21.46
CA PRO A 425 -0.92 32.27 21.51
C PRO A 425 -0.55 31.78 22.93
N THR A 426 -1.54 31.61 23.80
CA THR A 426 -1.32 31.12 25.16
C THR A 426 -1.31 29.60 25.17
N GLY A 427 -0.35 28.99 25.87
CA GLY A 427 -0.24 27.53 25.93
C GLY A 427 0.18 26.89 24.60
N VAL A 428 0.94 27.61 23.77
CA VAL A 428 1.56 27.06 22.56
C VAL A 428 3.08 27.22 22.62
N TYR A 429 3.79 26.23 22.09
CA TYR A 429 5.25 26.19 22.03
C TYR A 429 5.70 26.36 20.58
N PRO A 430 6.34 27.48 20.20
CA PRO A 430 6.74 27.72 18.83
C PRO A 430 7.76 26.68 18.31
N LEU A 431 7.57 26.21 17.07
CA LEU A 431 8.46 25.20 16.47
C LEU A 431 9.88 25.76 16.27
N HIS A 432 10.02 27.02 15.87
CA HIS A 432 11.33 27.66 15.76
C HIS A 432 12.08 27.67 17.11
N GLN A 433 11.37 27.89 18.22
CA GLN A 433 11.97 27.87 19.55
C GLN A 433 12.43 26.46 19.93
N LEU A 434 11.66 25.42 19.57
CA LEU A 434 12.08 24.02 19.70
C LEU A 434 13.38 23.75 18.94
N GLN A 435 13.43 24.15 17.68
CA GLN A 435 14.59 23.94 16.82
C GLN A 435 15.81 24.68 17.35
N GLU A 436 15.67 25.95 17.75
CA GLU A 436 16.76 26.71 18.39
C GLU A 436 17.27 26.04 19.68
N ALA A 437 16.37 25.52 20.51
CA ALA A 437 16.73 24.82 21.73
C ALA A 437 17.56 23.56 21.40
N ILE A 438 17.14 22.80 20.39
CA ILE A 438 17.83 21.59 19.92
C ILE A 438 19.19 21.91 19.28
N GLN A 439 19.28 22.94 18.44
CA GLN A 439 20.52 23.37 17.78
C GLN A 439 21.63 23.77 18.77
N ARG A 440 21.25 24.20 19.98
CA ARG A 440 22.19 24.55 21.06
C ARG A 440 22.70 23.34 21.85
N LEU A 441 22.13 22.14 21.63
CA LEU A 441 22.54 20.93 22.35
C LEU A 441 23.80 20.32 21.73
N PRO A 442 24.71 19.76 22.54
CA PRO A 442 25.77 18.91 22.02
C PRO A 442 25.16 17.56 21.66
N ILE A 443 24.68 17.38 20.43
CA ILE A 443 24.11 16.11 19.94
C ILE A 443 24.71 15.76 18.58
N ARG A 444 24.63 14.48 18.20
CA ARG A 444 25.09 14.02 16.88
C ARG A 444 24.06 14.33 15.79
N ARG A 445 22.79 14.07 16.08
CA ARG A 445 21.62 14.37 15.23
C ARG A 445 20.35 14.46 16.06
N ALA A 446 19.36 15.15 15.52
CA ALA A 446 17.99 15.14 16.01
C ALA A 446 17.05 14.67 14.90
N VAL A 447 16.03 13.90 15.26
CA VAL A 447 14.93 13.49 14.38
C VAL A 447 13.63 13.88 15.07
N LEU A 448 12.79 14.64 14.37
CA LEU A 448 11.51 15.11 14.88
C LEU A 448 10.39 14.45 14.07
N PHE A 449 9.39 13.93 14.78
CA PHE A 449 8.19 13.32 14.21
C PHE A 449 6.99 14.09 14.72
N PHE A 450 6.15 14.55 13.80
CA PHE A 450 4.95 15.29 14.10
C PHE A 450 3.75 14.57 13.52
N ASP A 451 2.83 14.17 14.38
CA ASP A 451 1.51 13.66 14.03
C ASP A 451 0.46 14.67 14.51
N VAL A 452 0.25 15.71 13.71
CA VAL A 452 -0.50 16.89 14.17
C VAL A 452 -1.63 17.28 13.24
N SER A 453 -2.73 17.74 13.82
CA SER A 453 -3.68 18.58 13.10
C SER A 453 -3.08 19.97 12.92
N LEU A 454 -3.22 20.53 11.72
CA LEU A 454 -2.79 21.89 11.43
C LEU A 454 -4.01 22.80 11.37
N ASP A 455 -4.07 23.72 12.33
CA ASP A 455 -5.18 24.63 12.50
C ASP A 455 -4.69 26.08 12.32
N PRO A 456 -5.35 26.91 11.51
CA PRO A 456 -4.99 28.31 11.42
C PRO A 456 -5.27 29.02 12.75
N VAL A 457 -4.42 29.97 13.10
CA VAL A 457 -4.68 30.86 14.24
C VAL A 457 -6.03 31.59 14.01
N PRO A 458 -6.90 31.69 15.03
CA PRO A 458 -8.18 32.38 14.93
C PRO A 458 -8.05 33.79 14.35
N GLY A 459 -8.84 34.10 13.33
CA GLY A 459 -8.81 35.39 12.63
C GLY A 459 -7.95 35.41 11.36
N ALA A 460 -7.26 34.31 11.02
CA ALA A 460 -6.60 34.16 9.72
C ALA A 460 -7.63 33.99 8.58
N ASP A 461 -7.38 34.66 7.45
CA ASP A 461 -8.15 34.44 6.23
C ASP A 461 -7.73 33.12 5.58
N LEU A 462 -8.66 32.16 5.56
CA LEU A 462 -8.45 30.81 5.00
C LEU A 462 -7.99 30.86 3.52
N ALA A 463 -8.32 31.92 2.79
CA ALA A 463 -7.93 32.09 1.39
C ALA A 463 -6.47 32.52 1.20
N THR A 464 -5.81 33.00 2.26
CA THR A 464 -4.44 33.54 2.20
C THR A 464 -3.47 32.86 3.15
N ILE A 465 -3.83 31.71 3.76
CA ILE A 465 -2.93 31.02 4.69
C ILE A 465 -1.68 30.56 3.90
N PRO A 466 -0.48 31.06 4.25
CA PRO A 466 0.76 30.60 3.65
C PRO A 466 1.00 29.12 3.99
N GLN A 467 1.82 28.43 3.21
CA GLN A 467 2.21 27.07 3.57
C GLN A 467 2.87 27.07 4.97
N PRO A 468 2.56 26.08 5.83
CA PRO A 468 3.17 25.98 7.14
C PRO A 468 4.69 25.92 7.02
N ASP A 469 5.36 26.77 7.79
CA ASP A 469 6.81 26.84 7.84
C ASP A 469 7.32 25.83 8.87
N TRP A 470 7.98 24.79 8.36
CA TRP A 470 8.56 23.70 9.14
C TRP A 470 10.07 23.86 9.32
N GLU A 471 10.68 24.88 8.69
CA GLU A 471 12.14 25.08 8.69
C GLU A 471 12.64 25.95 9.84
#